data_AF-A0A514LGM0-F1
#
_entry.id   AF-A0A514LGM0-F1
#
_cell.length_a   1.000
_cell.length_b   1.000
_cell.length_c   1.000
_cell.angle_alpha   90.00
_cell.angle_beta   90.00
_cell.angle_gamma   90.00
#
_symmetry.space_group_name_H-M   'P 1'
#
loop_
_entity.id
_entity.type
_entity.pdbx_description
1 polymer ?
#
loop_
_entity_poly.entity_id
_entity_poly.type
_entity_poly.pdbx_seq_one_letter_code
_entity_poly.pdbx_strand_id
1 'polypeptide(L)' 'MNMSKLTGIFVFSLIPGIVVALFSIILSLAQNEPVTFISVFMYFLIGIVIGFVLVILRYG' A
#
# COMPACT_ATOMS: atom_id res chain seq x y z
N MET A 1 0.33 8.21 -23.27
CA MET A 1 1.03 8.17 -21.97
C MET A 1 2.35 7.41 -22.18
N ASN A 2 3.52 8.00 -21.89
CA ASN A 2 4.80 7.29 -22.04
C ASN A 2 4.89 6.14 -21.00
N MET A 3 5.41 4.97 -21.40
CA MET A 3 5.57 3.79 -20.52
C MET A 3 6.20 4.15 -19.16
N SER A 4 7.18 5.04 -19.16
CA SER A 4 7.88 5.53 -17.97
C SER A 4 7.02 6.28 -16.96
N LYS A 5 5.95 6.97 -17.40
CA LYS A 5 4.98 7.61 -16.49
C LYS A 5 4.08 6.58 -15.78
N LEU A 6 3.71 5.52 -16.51
CA LEU A 6 2.89 4.41 -15.99
C LEU A 6 3.65 3.62 -14.93
N THR A 7 4.94 3.34 -15.16
CA THR A 7 5.80 2.68 -14.18
C THR A 7 5.96 3.51 -12.91
N GLY A 8 6.14 4.83 -13.03
CA GLY A 8 6.24 5.72 -11.86
C GLY A 8 4.98 5.73 -11.01
N ILE A 9 3.80 5.74 -11.64
CA ILE A 9 2.50 5.64 -10.95
C ILE A 9 2.37 4.30 -10.22
N PHE A 10 2.71 3.21 -10.88
CA PHE A 10 2.61 1.87 -10.29
C PHE A 10 3.51 1.73 -9.06
N VAL A 11 4.77 2.14 -9.17
CA VAL A 11 5.73 2.13 -8.05
C VAL A 11 5.25 3.04 -6.93
N PHE A 12 4.78 4.25 -7.23
CA PHE A 12 4.26 5.16 -6.22
C PHE A 12 3.03 4.59 -5.50
N SER A 13 2.15 3.88 -6.20
CA SER A 13 0.97 3.25 -5.60
C SER A 13 1.29 2.05 -4.71
N LEU A 14 2.44 1.38 -4.92
CA LEU A 14 2.91 0.27 -4.10
C LEU A 14 3.47 0.71 -2.75
N ILE A 15 4.06 1.91 -2.67
CA ILE A 15 4.73 2.41 -1.46
C ILE A 15 3.76 2.49 -0.26
N PRO A 16 2.56 3.10 -0.36
CA PRO A 16 1.60 3.13 0.74
C PRO A 16 1.21 1.73 1.22
N GLY A 17 0.99 0.79 0.28
CA GLY A 17 0.67 -0.60 0.62
C GLY A 17 1.76 -1.27 1.45
N ILE A 18 3.02 -1.12 1.05
CA ILE A 18 4.17 -1.68 1.78
C ILE A 18 4.30 -1.04 3.17
N VAL A 19 4.15 0.29 3.27
CA VAL A 19 4.28 1.02 4.54
C VAL A 19 3.22 0.58 5.54
N VAL A 20 1.95 0.48 5.12
CA VAL A 20 0.86 0.04 6.01
C VAL A 20 1.09 -1.40 6.46
N ALA A 21 1.47 -2.30 5.55
CA ALA A 21 1.74 -3.70 5.88
C ALA A 21 2.87 -3.84 6.92
N LEU A 22 3.98 -3.12 6.74
CA LEU A 22 5.09 -3.12 7.69
C LEU A 22 4.69 -2.54 9.04
N PHE A 23 3.94 -1.44 9.06
CA PHE A 23 3.46 -0.82 10.29
C PHE A 23 2.56 -1.77 11.09
N SER A 24 1.65 -2.49 10.42
CA SER A 24 0.79 -3.49 11.06
C SER A 24 1.59 -4.64 11.67
N ILE A 25 2.64 -5.11 11.00
CA ILE A 25 3.53 -6.15 11.54
C ILE A 25 4.25 -5.64 12.79
N ILE A 26 4.80 -4.43 12.75
CA ILE A 26 5.50 -3.83 13.90
C ILE A 26 4.55 -3.65 15.08
N LEU A 27 3.32 -3.17 14.83
CA LEU A 27 2.31 -2.97 15.86
C LEU A 27 1.93 -4.30 16.53
N SER A 28 1.74 -5.34 15.72
CA SER A 28 1.46 -6.69 16.20
C SER A 28 2.58 -7.29 17.03
N LEU A 29 3.84 -7.11 16.62
CA LEU A 29 4.99 -7.50 17.42
C LEU A 29 5.03 -6.74 18.76
N ALA A 30 4.68 -5.45 18.77
CA ALA A 30 4.64 -4.65 19.98
C ALA A 30 3.47 -5.04 20.93
N GLN A 31 2.31 -5.42 20.36
CA GLN A 31 1.09 -5.74 21.11
C GLN A 31 0.94 -7.23 21.41
N ASN A 32 1.85 -8.09 20.91
CA ASN A 32 1.74 -9.56 20.97
C ASN A 32 0.42 -10.10 20.39
N GLU A 33 -0.23 -9.34 19.50
CA GLU A 33 -1.43 -9.81 18.80
C GLU A 33 -1.02 -10.56 17.54
N PRO A 34 -1.67 -11.69 17.20
CA PRO A 34 -1.32 -12.45 16.01
C PRO A 34 -1.73 -11.69 14.74
N VAL A 35 -0.75 -11.21 13.98
CA VAL A 35 -1.01 -10.74 12.61
C VAL A 35 -1.18 -11.93 11.68
N THR A 36 -2.38 -12.03 11.12
CA THR A 36 -2.71 -13.05 10.13
C THR A 36 -2.28 -12.59 8.76
N PHE A 37 -1.84 -13.52 7.90
CA PHE A 37 -1.55 -13.25 6.50
C PHE A 37 -2.68 -12.51 5.78
N ILE A 38 -3.94 -12.87 6.09
CA ILE A 38 -5.14 -12.24 5.54
C ILE A 38 -5.19 -10.75 5.89
N SER A 39 -4.91 -10.38 7.15
CA SER A 39 -4.89 -8.97 7.56
C SER A 39 -3.82 -8.15 6.83
N VAL A 40 -2.60 -8.69 6.70
CA VAL A 40 -1.52 -8.02 5.95
C VAL A 40 -1.89 -7.83 4.48
N PHE A 41 -2.48 -8.85 3.87
CA PHE A 41 -2.92 -8.78 2.48
C PHE A 41 -4.02 -7.72 2.28
N MET A 42 -5.00 -7.65 3.18
CA MET A 42 -6.06 -6.63 3.13
C MET A 42 -5.50 -5.22 3.29
N TYR A 43 -4.58 -5.00 4.24
CA TYR A 43 -3.92 -3.71 4.44
C TYR A 43 -3.09 -3.27 3.23
N PHE A 44 -2.36 -4.21 2.62
CA PHE A 44 -1.62 -3.97 1.39
C PHE A 44 -2.55 -3.56 0.24
N LEU A 45 -3.67 -4.25 0.07
CA LEU A 45 -4.67 -3.95 -0.96
C LEU A 45 -5.27 -2.55 -0.77
N ILE A 46 -5.63 -2.19 0.46
CA ILE A 46 -6.14 -0.86 0.81
C ILE A 46 -5.11 0.22 0.48
N GLY A 47 -3.83 0.00 0.81
CA GLY A 47 -2.77 0.96 0.50
C GLY A 47 -2.58 1.16 -1.00
N ILE A 48 -2.68 0.10 -1.81
CA ILE A 48 -2.66 0.21 -3.28
C ILE A 48 -3.85 1.04 -3.77
N VAL A 49 -5.06 0.75 -3.30
CA VAL A 49 -6.28 1.47 -3.71
C VAL A 49 -6.16 2.95 -3.38
N ILE A 50 -5.73 3.31 -2.17
CA ILE A 50 -5.51 4.70 -1.76
C ILE A 50 -4.44 5.36 -2.65
N GLY A 51 -3.31 4.69 -2.88
CA GLY A 51 -2.26 5.20 -3.76
C GLY A 51 -2.77 5.47 -5.17
N PHE A 52 -3.61 4.58 -5.71
CA PHE A 52 -4.22 4.73 -7.02
C PHE A 52 -5.24 5.87 -7.07
N VAL A 53 -6.09 6.00 -6.05
CA VAL A 53 -7.06 7.11 -5.91
C VAL A 53 -6.33 8.45 -5.86
N LEU A 54 -5.26 8.57 -5.07
CA LEU A 54 -4.47 9.81 -4.98
C LEU A 54 -3.81 10.18 -6.31
N VAL A 55 -3.34 9.19 -7.08
CA VAL A 55 -2.81 9.42 -8.42
C VAL A 55 -3.91 9.91 -9.36
N ILE A 56 -5.08 9.25 -9.37
CA ILE A 56 -6.21 9.67 -10.21
C ILE A 56 -6.63 11.10 -9.85
N LEU A 57 -6.79 11.43 -8.56
CA LEU A 57 -7.16 12.78 -8.13
C LEU A 57 -6.12 13.84 -8.51
N ARG A 58 -4.85 13.47 -8.64
CA ARG A 58 -3.77 14.39 -8.99
C ARG A 58 -3.59 14.58 -10.50
N TYR A 59 -3.91 13.56 -11.30
CA TYR A 59 -3.56 13.50 -12.73
C TYR A 59 -4.75 13.24 -13.67
N GLY A 60 -5.93 12.93 -13.16
CA GLY A 60 -7.20 12.85 -13.89
C GLY A 60 -7.96 14.17 -13.84
#